data_AF-A0A5J4XPV9-F1
#
_entry.id   AF-A0A5J4XPV9-F1
#
_cell.length_a   1.000
_cell.length_b   1.000
_cell.length_c   1.000
_cell.angle_alpha   90.00
_cell.angle_beta   90.00
_cell.angle_gamma   90.00
#
_symmetry.space_group_name_H-M   'P 1'
#
loop_
_entity.id
_entity.type
_entity.pdbx_description
1 polymer ?
#
loop_
_entity_poly.entity_id
_entity_poly.type
_entity_poly.pdbx_seq_one_letter_code
_entity_poly.pdbx_strand_id
1 'polypeptide(L)'
;MANTSAQVLTDSFSEILAYNQGSGSVNFYMAHGGTNFGWTAGAGIALYAEEGAGESYQAHITSYDYDCMVSEAGQYGQPGIGGPNKYEMIRDAVKKHMGCEPPASPPPPTIKAYGQVDLQESVPLLEALPQLWPGDGIVSRRPLPMEEYGQGGGLILYRVKVKAEALQNGAELDVSSPVHDYARIMVDGKVVASLDRNKKAKVSLPVLDTFSSDQDLVTLDILVEGIGRDNSGSKFDLKGLMSQDVYLNGDLLEDWRVFPLELKDTALIPFQTLAGSAPKAVSSPSPTPTFYRQVHFDP
;
A
#
# COMPACT_ATOMS: atom_id res chain seq x y z
N MET A 1 -0.84 4.05 15.17
CA MET A 1 -0.07 5.32 15.18
C MET A 1 0.13 5.76 16.61
N ALA A 2 1.19 6.52 16.89
CA ALA A 2 1.40 7.11 18.19
C ALA A 2 0.19 7.98 18.59
N ASN A 3 -0.13 7.96 19.87
CA ASN A 3 -1.21 8.69 20.47
C ASN A 3 -0.74 9.00 21.89
N THR A 4 -0.25 10.21 22.12
CA THR A 4 0.42 10.59 23.35
C THR A 4 -0.09 11.93 23.85
N SER A 5 -0.39 11.98 25.15
CA SER A 5 -0.84 13.19 25.81
C SER A 5 0.22 14.30 25.73
N ALA A 6 -0.22 15.52 25.44
CA ALA A 6 0.67 16.68 25.41
C ALA A 6 1.33 16.94 26.77
N GLN A 7 0.59 16.69 27.86
CA GLN A 7 1.09 16.84 29.22
C GLN A 7 2.21 15.84 29.53
N VAL A 8 1.97 14.55 29.25
CA VAL A 8 2.95 13.48 29.48
C VAL A 8 4.23 13.75 28.71
N LEU A 9 4.12 14.13 27.43
CA LEU A 9 5.27 14.50 26.61
C LEU A 9 6.08 15.64 27.23
N THR A 10 5.41 16.70 27.68
CA THR A 10 6.05 17.90 28.22
C THR A 10 6.71 17.66 29.57
N ASP A 11 6.08 16.83 30.42
CA ASP A 11 6.63 16.45 31.72
C ASP A 11 7.91 15.62 31.54
N SER A 12 7.87 14.58 30.69
CA SER A 12 9.06 13.77 30.38
C SER A 12 10.17 14.61 29.73
N PHE A 13 9.82 15.53 28.83
CA PHE A 13 10.81 16.45 28.24
C PHE A 13 11.47 17.34 29.30
N SER A 14 10.68 17.90 30.22
CA SER A 14 11.19 18.75 31.29
C SER A 14 12.08 17.98 32.26
N GLU A 15 11.74 16.72 32.56
CA GLU A 15 12.57 15.83 33.36
C GLU A 15 13.92 15.56 32.70
N ILE A 16 13.94 15.26 31.39
CA ILE A 16 15.17 15.09 30.63
C ILE A 16 16.02 16.37 30.69
N LEU A 17 15.42 17.53 30.46
CA LEU A 17 16.13 18.81 30.52
C LEU A 17 16.69 19.12 31.91
N ALA A 18 16.05 18.66 32.99
CA ALA A 18 16.54 18.86 34.35
C ALA A 18 17.68 17.90 34.75
N TYR A 19 17.94 16.86 33.96
CA TYR A 19 18.93 15.83 34.27
C TYR A 19 20.31 16.43 34.55
N ASN A 20 20.92 16.01 35.67
CA ASN A 20 22.25 16.38 36.12
C ASN A 20 22.58 17.87 35.90
N GLN A 21 21.87 18.73 36.63
CA GLN A 21 22.05 20.19 36.60
C GLN A 21 21.84 20.82 35.21
N GLY A 22 20.92 20.27 34.43
CA GLY A 22 20.58 20.85 33.12
C GLY A 22 21.39 20.32 31.95
N SER A 23 22.05 19.15 32.08
CA SER A 23 22.92 18.58 31.04
C SER A 23 22.24 17.52 30.16
N GLY A 24 20.98 17.21 30.41
CA GLY A 24 20.24 16.27 29.57
C GLY A 24 20.06 16.78 28.14
N SER A 25 20.15 15.86 27.19
CA SER A 25 19.94 16.12 25.77
C SER A 25 18.88 15.18 25.23
N VAL A 26 18.11 15.62 24.25
CA VAL A 26 17.02 14.85 23.66
C VAL A 26 16.99 15.01 22.15
N ASN A 27 16.56 13.94 21.47
CA ASN A 27 16.13 13.98 20.09
C ASN A 27 14.66 13.55 20.03
N PHE A 28 13.79 14.39 19.46
CA PHE A 28 12.37 14.05 19.34
C PHE A 28 12.16 13.11 18.16
N TYR A 29 11.71 11.89 18.45
CA TYR A 29 11.25 10.94 17.45
C TYR A 29 9.71 10.87 17.49
N MET A 30 8.97 11.52 16.59
CA MET A 30 9.40 12.49 15.58
C MET A 30 9.03 13.92 16.03
N ALA A 31 9.86 14.92 15.69
CA ALA A 31 9.47 16.34 15.84
C ALA A 31 8.45 16.76 14.77
N HIS A 32 8.68 16.28 13.55
CA HIS A 32 7.83 16.32 12.37
C HIS A 32 8.07 15.01 11.62
N GLY A 33 7.04 14.18 11.44
CA GLY A 33 7.20 12.90 10.75
C GLY A 33 6.94 12.98 9.24
N GLY A 34 5.91 13.72 8.82
CA GLY A 34 5.61 13.96 7.39
C GLY A 34 4.82 12.82 6.75
N THR A 35 5.25 12.38 5.56
CA THR A 35 4.50 11.43 4.71
C THR A 35 5.43 10.39 4.09
N ASN A 36 5.00 9.13 4.07
CA ASN A 36 5.61 8.04 3.29
C ASN A 36 5.06 8.06 1.86
N PHE A 37 5.64 8.87 0.97
CA PHE A 37 5.17 9.00 -0.41
C PHE A 37 5.38 7.73 -1.26
N GLY A 38 4.49 7.49 -2.23
CA GLY A 38 4.61 6.36 -3.15
C GLY A 38 4.69 5.02 -2.42
N TRP A 39 5.69 4.21 -2.79
CA TRP A 39 5.91 2.85 -2.25
C TRP A 39 6.88 2.81 -1.05
N THR A 40 7.10 3.92 -0.34
CA THR A 40 8.15 3.99 0.70
C THR A 40 7.68 3.65 2.11
N ALA A 41 6.36 3.47 2.32
CA ALA A 41 5.85 3.02 3.60
C ALA A 41 6.47 1.65 3.95
N GLY A 42 6.84 1.47 5.22
CA GLY A 42 7.33 0.19 5.73
C GLY A 42 6.22 -0.71 6.24
N ALA A 43 6.60 -1.75 6.97
CA ALA A 43 5.70 -2.58 7.75
C ALA A 43 6.39 -3.09 9.01
N GLY A 44 5.59 -3.61 9.95
CA GLY A 44 6.07 -4.39 11.07
C GLY A 44 5.50 -5.80 11.06
N ILE A 45 6.08 -6.67 11.88
CA ILE A 45 5.54 -8.00 12.18
C ILE A 45 5.16 -8.03 13.66
N ALA A 46 3.87 -8.17 13.95
CA ALA A 46 3.37 -8.31 15.31
C ALA A 46 3.48 -9.77 15.77
N LEU A 47 4.05 -9.96 16.97
CA LEU A 47 4.26 -11.27 17.60
C LEU A 47 3.06 -11.78 18.42
N TYR A 48 1.92 -11.09 18.36
CA TYR A 48 0.73 -11.38 19.18
C TYR A 48 -0.55 -11.26 18.36
N ALA A 49 -0.65 -11.97 17.24
CA ALA A 49 -1.95 -12.47 16.84
C ALA A 49 -2.27 -13.63 17.81
N GLU A 50 -3.54 -13.77 18.22
CA GLU A 50 -4.09 -14.72 19.20
C GLU A 50 -3.31 -16.03 19.41
N GLU A 51 -3.34 -16.63 20.62
CA GLU A 51 -2.63 -17.89 20.91
C GLU A 51 -2.80 -18.93 19.78
N GLY A 52 -1.70 -19.18 19.04
CA GLY A 52 -1.66 -20.08 17.88
C GLY A 52 -1.67 -19.44 16.49
N ALA A 53 -1.78 -18.11 16.37
CA ALA A 53 -1.92 -17.41 15.08
C ALA A 53 -0.61 -17.00 14.38
N GLY A 54 0.55 -17.18 15.02
CA GLY A 54 1.86 -16.89 14.42
C GLY A 54 2.15 -15.40 14.23
N GLU A 55 3.15 -15.10 13.39
CA GLU A 55 3.56 -13.75 13.00
C GLU A 55 2.47 -13.07 12.14
N SER A 56 2.08 -11.83 12.46
CA SER A 56 1.12 -11.05 11.66
C SER A 56 1.78 -9.82 11.02
N TYR A 57 1.70 -9.72 9.71
CA TYR A 57 2.17 -8.58 8.92
C TYR A 57 1.26 -7.35 9.10
N GLN A 58 1.86 -6.21 9.43
CA GLN A 58 1.17 -4.94 9.64
C GLN A 58 1.81 -3.84 8.79
N ALA A 59 1.19 -3.56 7.65
CA ALA A 59 1.60 -2.44 6.81
C ALA A 59 1.49 -1.11 7.55
N HIS A 60 2.52 -0.28 7.47
CA HIS A 60 2.42 1.11 7.90
C HIS A 60 1.58 1.89 6.89
N ILE A 61 0.84 2.89 7.39
CA ILE A 61 0.06 3.76 6.53
C ILE A 61 0.95 4.83 5.87
N THR A 62 0.41 5.50 4.85
CA THR A 62 1.06 6.59 4.12
C THR A 62 1.37 7.79 5.03
N SER A 63 0.41 8.19 5.88
CA SER A 63 0.63 9.28 6.82
C SER A 63 1.71 8.88 7.83
N TYR A 64 2.72 9.74 7.98
CA TYR A 64 3.72 9.64 9.03
C TYR A 64 3.59 10.82 9.99
N ASP A 65 2.38 11.36 10.18
CA ASP A 65 2.10 12.45 11.12
C ASP A 65 2.64 12.17 12.52
N TYR A 66 2.52 10.90 12.96
CA TYR A 66 3.10 10.37 14.18
C TYR A 66 2.62 11.08 15.47
N ASP A 67 1.52 11.85 15.42
CA ASP A 67 1.06 12.66 16.55
C ASP A 67 2.17 13.60 17.06
N CYS A 68 2.92 14.15 16.10
CA CYS A 68 4.05 15.05 16.30
C CYS A 68 3.67 16.43 16.83
N MET A 69 4.68 17.22 17.18
CA MET A 69 4.52 18.65 17.47
C MET A 69 4.15 19.45 16.19
N VAL A 70 4.66 19.02 15.04
CA VAL A 70 4.36 19.58 13.72
C VAL A 70 3.71 18.48 12.88
N SER A 71 2.49 18.75 12.41
CA SER A 71 1.67 17.77 11.70
C SER A 71 2.28 17.33 10.37
N GLU A 72 1.70 16.32 9.73
CA GLU A 72 2.08 15.84 8.39
C GLU A 72 2.16 16.97 7.36
N ALA A 73 1.17 17.87 7.34
CA ALA A 73 1.13 19.02 6.44
C ALA A 73 2.03 20.20 6.88
N GLY A 74 2.81 20.09 7.95
CA GLY A 74 3.67 21.16 8.45
C GLY A 74 2.96 22.21 9.32
N GLN A 75 1.71 21.95 9.73
CA GLN A 75 1.01 22.85 10.66
C GLN A 75 1.50 22.61 12.09
N TYR A 76 1.58 23.68 12.87
CA TYR A 76 1.74 23.63 14.31
C TYR A 76 0.57 24.35 14.97
N GLY A 77 0.43 24.21 16.29
CA GLY A 77 -0.65 24.87 17.03
C GLY A 77 -1.95 24.06 17.17
N GLN A 78 -2.02 22.89 16.54
CA GLN A 78 -3.17 21.99 16.65
C GLN A 78 -3.24 21.36 18.05
N PRO A 79 -4.44 21.27 18.67
CA PRO A 79 -4.58 20.72 20.01
C PRO A 79 -4.03 19.29 20.05
N GLY A 80 -3.18 19.02 21.04
CA GLY A 80 -2.71 17.67 21.29
C GLY A 80 -3.79 16.85 22.01
N ILE A 81 -3.57 15.55 22.11
CA ILE A 81 -4.48 14.68 22.85
C ILE A 81 -4.38 15.04 24.35
N GLY A 82 -5.54 15.24 24.99
CA GLY A 82 -5.63 15.50 26.43
C GLY A 82 -5.15 16.88 26.89
N GLY A 83 -4.93 17.87 26.00
CA GLY A 83 -4.47 19.18 26.43
C GLY A 83 -4.15 20.20 25.32
N PRO A 84 -3.38 21.27 25.66
CA PRO A 84 -2.92 22.28 24.69
C PRO A 84 -2.04 21.68 23.58
N ASN A 85 -1.68 22.49 22.58
CA ASN A 85 -0.83 21.98 21.50
C ASN A 85 0.59 21.66 22.00
N LYS A 86 1.13 20.54 21.51
CA LYS A 86 2.46 20.03 21.91
C LYS A 86 3.58 21.00 21.54
N TYR A 87 3.47 21.70 20.41
CA TYR A 87 4.49 22.61 19.90
C TYR A 87 4.79 23.76 20.87
N GLU A 88 3.76 24.47 21.34
CA GLU A 88 3.90 25.60 22.26
C GLU A 88 4.37 25.14 23.64
N MET A 89 3.83 24.02 24.14
CA MET A 89 4.25 23.48 25.44
C MET A 89 5.75 23.14 25.47
N ILE A 90 6.25 22.49 24.41
CA ILE A 90 7.68 22.17 24.28
C ILE A 90 8.51 23.44 24.08
N ARG A 91 8.03 24.39 23.28
CA ARG A 91 8.70 25.69 23.08
C ARG A 91 8.83 26.49 24.38
N ASP A 92 7.80 26.49 25.22
CA ASP A 92 7.82 27.12 26.54
C ASP A 92 8.80 26.43 27.48
N ALA A 93 8.87 25.10 27.46
CA ALA A 93 9.86 24.35 28.24
C ALA A 93 11.30 24.67 27.79
N VAL A 94 11.55 24.75 26.48
CA VAL A 94 12.85 25.19 25.93
C VAL A 94 13.20 26.61 26.39
N LYS A 95 12.27 27.55 26.27
CA LYS A 95 12.47 28.94 26.71
C LYS A 95 12.85 29.03 28.19
N LYS A 96 12.15 28.29 29.05
CA LYS A 96 12.42 28.24 30.49
C LYS A 96 13.82 27.69 30.78
N HIS A 97 14.23 26.64 30.08
CA HIS A 97 15.53 26.01 30.27
C HIS A 97 16.69 26.86 29.74
N MET A 98 16.54 27.46 28.55
CA MET A 98 17.58 28.27 27.91
C MET A 98 17.69 29.69 28.48
N GLY A 99 16.63 30.19 29.14
CA GLY A 99 16.57 31.55 29.67
C GLY A 99 16.47 32.64 28.60
N CYS A 100 16.17 32.28 27.35
CA CYS A 100 16.00 33.20 26.23
C CYS A 100 14.84 32.79 25.32
N GLU A 101 14.33 33.75 24.54
CA GLU A 101 13.26 33.47 23.58
C GLU A 101 13.78 32.59 22.43
N PRO A 102 13.11 31.48 22.11
CA PRO A 102 13.41 30.74 20.90
C PRO A 102 13.08 31.59 19.65
N PRO A 103 13.66 31.29 18.47
CA PRO A 103 13.35 32.00 17.22
C PRO A 103 11.86 31.97 16.90
N ALA A 104 11.30 33.05 16.34
CA ALA A 104 9.89 33.11 15.98
C ALA A 104 9.49 31.94 15.07
N SER A 105 8.27 31.41 15.26
CA SER A 105 7.73 30.34 14.42
C SER A 105 7.47 30.86 12.99
N PRO A 106 7.76 30.06 11.95
CA PRO A 106 7.40 30.42 10.57
C PRO A 106 5.88 30.45 10.42
N PRO A 107 5.31 31.20 9.46
CA PRO A 107 3.87 31.17 9.22
C PRO A 107 3.42 29.74 8.83
N PRO A 108 2.22 29.30 9.26
CA PRO A 108 1.72 27.99 8.89
C PRO A 108 1.43 27.90 7.38
N PRO A 109 1.47 26.70 6.80
CA PRO A 109 1.16 26.49 5.41
C PRO A 109 -0.30 26.84 5.11
N THR A 110 -0.55 27.37 3.91
CA THR A 110 -1.91 27.66 3.44
C THR A 110 -2.57 26.38 2.97
N ILE A 111 -3.73 26.06 3.53
CA ILE A 111 -4.56 24.92 3.11
C ILE A 111 -5.72 25.45 2.28
N LYS A 112 -5.89 24.90 1.06
CA LYS A 112 -6.97 25.23 0.13
C LYS A 112 -7.87 24.01 -0.05
N ALA A 113 -9.18 24.20 0.03
CA ALA A 113 -10.15 23.22 -0.43
C ALA A 113 -10.35 23.42 -1.95
N TYR A 114 -9.97 22.42 -2.75
CA TYR A 114 -10.08 22.48 -4.22
C TYR A 114 -11.47 22.06 -4.74
N GLY A 115 -12.36 21.62 -3.84
CA GLY A 115 -13.70 21.16 -4.20
C GLY A 115 -13.72 19.73 -4.74
N GLN A 116 -14.79 19.40 -5.46
CA GLN A 116 -15.02 18.07 -6.02
C GLN A 116 -14.27 17.89 -7.34
N VAL A 117 -13.69 16.69 -7.52
CA VAL A 117 -12.95 16.28 -8.72
C VAL A 117 -13.67 15.08 -9.34
N ASP A 118 -14.35 15.32 -10.46
CA ASP A 118 -15.11 14.29 -11.20
C ASP A 118 -14.25 13.53 -12.21
N LEU A 119 -13.74 12.35 -11.84
CA LEU A 119 -12.89 11.50 -12.68
C LEU A 119 -13.61 11.06 -13.97
N GLN A 120 -13.34 11.73 -15.09
CA GLN A 120 -14.03 11.52 -16.39
C GLN A 120 -13.36 10.49 -17.30
N GLU A 121 -12.14 10.10 -16.99
CA GLU A 121 -11.36 9.20 -17.83
C GLU A 121 -10.86 8.02 -17.03
N SER A 122 -10.87 6.84 -17.63
CA SER A 122 -10.33 5.64 -17.01
C SER A 122 -9.76 4.68 -18.04
N VAL A 123 -8.98 3.73 -17.55
CA VAL A 123 -8.55 2.55 -18.31
C VAL A 123 -8.23 1.39 -17.35
N PRO A 124 -8.80 0.20 -17.56
CA PRO A 124 -8.45 -0.98 -16.77
C PRO A 124 -6.96 -1.31 -16.87
N LEU A 125 -6.36 -1.79 -15.77
CA LEU A 125 -4.92 -2.09 -15.70
C LEU A 125 -4.49 -3.07 -16.79
N LEU A 126 -5.29 -4.09 -17.08
CA LEU A 126 -4.96 -5.09 -18.10
C LEU A 126 -5.02 -4.52 -19.53
N GLU A 127 -5.86 -3.50 -19.77
CA GLU A 127 -5.88 -2.77 -21.05
C GLU A 127 -4.72 -1.80 -21.17
N ALA A 128 -4.26 -1.23 -20.04
CA ALA A 128 -3.08 -0.38 -19.98
C ALA A 128 -1.76 -1.19 -20.03
N LEU A 129 -1.80 -2.50 -19.77
CA LEU A 129 -0.63 -3.37 -19.65
C LEU A 129 0.36 -3.26 -20.83
N PRO A 130 -0.06 -3.22 -22.11
CA PRO A 130 0.88 -3.09 -23.23
C PRO A 130 1.69 -1.78 -23.22
N GLN A 131 1.20 -0.73 -22.55
CA GLN A 131 1.93 0.53 -22.38
C GLN A 131 2.79 0.53 -21.11
N LEU A 132 2.36 -0.17 -20.06
CA LEU A 132 3.11 -0.30 -18.81
C LEU A 132 4.28 -1.28 -18.92
N TRP A 133 4.14 -2.28 -19.79
CA TRP A 133 5.17 -3.28 -20.07
C TRP A 133 5.16 -3.63 -21.56
N PRO A 134 6.14 -3.16 -22.36
CA PRO A 134 6.20 -3.51 -23.77
C PRO A 134 6.58 -4.98 -23.95
N GLY A 135 5.72 -5.75 -24.63
CA GLY A 135 5.95 -7.17 -24.96
C GLY A 135 5.04 -8.14 -24.20
N ASP A 136 5.37 -9.43 -24.26
CA ASP A 136 4.54 -10.53 -23.73
C ASP A 136 4.89 -10.94 -22.28
N GLY A 137 5.56 -10.05 -21.54
CA GLY A 137 6.06 -10.34 -20.19
C GLY A 137 7.33 -11.18 -20.16
N ILE A 138 7.89 -11.36 -18.97
CA ILE A 138 9.05 -12.21 -18.72
C ILE A 138 8.59 -13.67 -18.70
N VAL A 139 9.22 -14.53 -19.48
CA VAL A 139 8.96 -15.97 -19.46
C VAL A 139 9.58 -16.58 -18.22
N SER A 140 8.78 -17.27 -17.41
CA SER A 140 9.25 -17.94 -16.20
C SER A 140 8.58 -19.30 -16.09
N ARG A 141 9.35 -20.40 -16.05
CA ARG A 141 8.75 -21.74 -15.90
C ARG A 141 7.95 -21.83 -14.61
N ARG A 142 8.49 -21.28 -13.52
CA ARG A 142 7.84 -21.14 -12.20
C ARG A 142 7.81 -19.68 -11.79
N PRO A 143 6.83 -19.21 -11.01
CA PRO A 143 6.85 -17.83 -10.53
C PRO A 143 7.95 -17.66 -9.48
N LEU A 144 8.53 -16.48 -9.42
CA LEU A 144 9.54 -16.08 -8.43
C LEU A 144 9.06 -14.83 -7.69
N PRO A 145 9.68 -14.47 -6.55
CA PRO A 145 9.48 -13.16 -5.93
C PRO A 145 9.81 -11.99 -6.87
N MET A 146 9.25 -10.82 -6.59
CA MET A 146 9.46 -9.55 -7.32
C MET A 146 10.94 -9.24 -7.51
N GLU A 147 11.75 -9.47 -6.47
CA GLU A 147 13.18 -9.17 -6.45
C GLU A 147 13.99 -9.98 -7.46
N GLU A 148 13.57 -11.22 -7.74
CA GLU A 148 14.22 -12.08 -8.74
C GLU A 148 13.98 -11.58 -10.18
N TYR A 149 12.96 -10.73 -10.38
CA TYR A 149 12.71 -10.02 -11.63
C TYR A 149 13.30 -8.60 -11.63
N GLY A 150 14.10 -8.24 -10.62
CA GLY A 150 14.72 -6.93 -10.49
C GLY A 150 13.75 -5.82 -10.06
N GLN A 151 12.61 -6.16 -9.48
CA GLN A 151 11.57 -5.20 -9.08
C GLN A 151 11.68 -4.79 -7.61
N GLY A 152 11.74 -3.49 -7.36
CA GLY A 152 11.87 -2.93 -6.01
C GLY A 152 10.54 -2.68 -5.29
N GLY A 153 9.43 -2.47 -5.99
CA GLY A 153 8.12 -2.22 -5.37
C GLY A 153 7.01 -2.01 -6.40
N GLY A 154 5.80 -1.76 -5.92
CA GLY A 154 4.61 -1.61 -6.77
C GLY A 154 3.83 -2.91 -6.95
N LEU A 155 3.33 -3.14 -8.17
CA LEU A 155 2.51 -4.30 -8.50
C LEU A 155 3.31 -5.31 -9.33
N ILE A 156 2.98 -6.59 -9.26
CA ILE A 156 3.50 -7.61 -10.17
C ILE A 156 2.34 -8.50 -10.64
N LEU A 157 2.25 -8.73 -11.94
CA LEU A 157 1.24 -9.60 -12.52
C LEU A 157 1.88 -10.93 -12.92
N TYR A 158 1.42 -12.03 -12.33
CA TYR A 158 1.75 -13.38 -12.78
C TYR A 158 0.60 -13.93 -13.62
N ARG A 159 0.87 -14.25 -14.87
CA ARG A 159 -0.12 -14.71 -15.85
C ARG A 159 0.19 -16.13 -16.31
N VAL A 160 -0.82 -16.98 -16.35
CA VAL A 160 -0.72 -18.35 -16.88
C VAL A 160 -1.99 -18.73 -17.64
N LYS A 161 -1.87 -19.64 -18.61
CA LYS A 161 -3.02 -20.22 -19.30
C LYS A 161 -3.42 -21.51 -18.63
N VAL A 162 -4.69 -21.65 -18.28
CA VAL A 162 -5.25 -22.85 -17.64
C VAL A 162 -6.41 -23.37 -18.47
N LYS A 163 -6.72 -24.67 -18.35
CA LYS A 163 -7.86 -25.24 -19.06
C LYS A 163 -9.17 -24.71 -18.49
N ALA A 164 -10.11 -24.32 -19.35
CA ALA A 164 -11.42 -23.83 -18.93
C ALA A 164 -12.18 -24.88 -18.08
N GLU A 165 -12.06 -26.16 -18.44
CA GLU A 165 -12.68 -27.30 -17.71
C GLU A 165 -12.32 -27.32 -16.21
N ALA A 166 -11.13 -26.86 -15.84
CA ALA A 166 -10.66 -26.83 -14.45
C ALA A 166 -11.41 -25.82 -13.58
N LEU A 167 -12.14 -24.86 -14.18
CA LEU A 167 -12.86 -23.79 -13.48
C LEU A 167 -14.39 -23.96 -13.52
N GLN A 168 -14.92 -24.92 -14.29
CA GLN A 168 -16.36 -25.06 -14.54
C GLN A 168 -17.17 -25.52 -13.31
N ASN A 169 -16.56 -26.19 -12.34
CA ASN A 169 -17.25 -26.71 -11.15
C ASN A 169 -16.83 -26.00 -9.85
N GLY A 170 -16.29 -24.78 -9.99
CA GLY A 170 -15.50 -24.15 -8.93
C GLY A 170 -14.11 -24.77 -8.86
N ALA A 171 -13.16 -24.05 -8.28
CA ALA A 171 -11.78 -24.50 -8.20
C ALA A 171 -11.11 -24.07 -6.89
N GLU A 172 -9.99 -24.69 -6.56
CA GLU A 172 -9.08 -24.24 -5.50
C GLU A 172 -7.77 -23.78 -6.13
N LEU A 173 -7.39 -22.53 -5.88
CA LEU A 173 -6.06 -22.02 -6.17
C LEU A 173 -5.22 -22.08 -4.90
N ASP A 174 -4.08 -22.76 -4.96
CA ASP A 174 -3.12 -22.90 -3.87
C ASP A 174 -1.77 -22.32 -4.29
N VAL A 175 -1.36 -21.21 -3.67
CA VAL A 175 -0.04 -20.60 -3.92
C VAL A 175 1.06 -21.18 -3.02
N SER A 176 0.77 -22.23 -2.26
CA SER A 176 1.63 -23.01 -1.33
C SER A 176 2.27 -22.24 -0.17
N SER A 177 2.45 -20.93 -0.31
CA SER A 177 2.96 -20.01 0.70
C SER A 177 2.14 -18.72 0.63
N PRO A 178 1.80 -18.07 1.76
CA PRO A 178 1.05 -16.82 1.75
C PRO A 178 1.66 -15.79 0.79
N VAL A 179 0.79 -15.06 0.09
CA VAL A 179 1.23 -14.04 -0.86
C VAL A 179 1.82 -12.84 -0.12
N HIS A 180 2.83 -12.20 -0.70
CA HIS A 180 3.46 -10.99 -0.15
C HIS A 180 3.12 -9.77 -1.02
N ASP A 181 2.07 -8.99 -0.75
CA ASP A 181 1.24 -9.04 0.47
C ASP A 181 -0.24 -9.18 0.22
N TYR A 182 -0.74 -8.68 -0.90
CA TYR A 182 -2.14 -8.79 -1.24
C TYR A 182 -2.30 -9.13 -2.71
N ALA A 183 -3.12 -10.11 -3.05
CA ALA A 183 -3.34 -10.51 -4.43
C ALA A 183 -4.81 -10.43 -4.84
N ARG A 184 -5.04 -9.95 -6.05
CA ARG A 184 -6.30 -10.12 -6.77
C ARG A 184 -6.13 -11.25 -7.78
N ILE A 185 -7.05 -12.21 -7.74
CA ILE A 185 -7.11 -13.31 -8.70
C ILE A 185 -8.12 -12.97 -9.76
N MET A 186 -7.71 -13.01 -11.02
CA MET A 186 -8.53 -12.68 -12.17
C MET A 186 -8.57 -13.83 -13.16
N VAL A 187 -9.76 -14.11 -13.70
CA VAL A 187 -9.95 -15.04 -14.82
C VAL A 187 -10.51 -14.29 -16.00
N ASP A 188 -9.79 -14.31 -17.13
CA ASP A 188 -10.04 -13.50 -18.32
C ASP A 188 -10.40 -12.03 -17.96
N GLY A 189 -9.59 -11.48 -17.05
CA GLY A 189 -9.68 -10.10 -16.58
C GLY A 189 -10.76 -9.80 -15.55
N LYS A 190 -11.63 -10.74 -15.18
CA LYS A 190 -12.62 -10.56 -14.12
C LYS A 190 -12.04 -10.93 -12.77
N VAL A 191 -12.13 -10.07 -11.75
CA VAL A 191 -11.71 -10.41 -10.39
C VAL A 191 -12.67 -11.44 -9.81
N VAL A 192 -12.14 -12.59 -9.38
CA VAL A 192 -12.92 -13.72 -8.87
C VAL A 192 -12.62 -14.06 -7.41
N ALA A 193 -11.44 -13.67 -6.93
CA ALA A 193 -11.00 -13.95 -5.56
C ALA A 193 -9.85 -13.01 -5.13
N SER A 194 -9.45 -13.12 -3.86
CA SER A 194 -8.27 -12.44 -3.34
C SER A 194 -7.54 -13.27 -2.30
N LEU A 195 -6.22 -13.06 -2.20
CA LEU A 195 -5.37 -13.59 -1.14
C LEU A 195 -4.77 -12.43 -0.33
N ASP A 196 -4.52 -12.68 0.94
CA ASP A 196 -3.96 -11.72 1.90
C ASP A 196 -2.85 -12.42 2.68
N ARG A 197 -1.72 -11.74 2.90
CA ARG A 197 -0.54 -12.26 3.60
C ARG A 197 -0.83 -12.87 4.96
N ASN A 198 -1.79 -12.31 5.68
CA ASN A 198 -2.16 -12.77 7.02
C ASN A 198 -3.18 -13.92 7.00
N LYS A 199 -3.57 -14.41 5.82
CA LYS A 199 -4.55 -15.47 5.64
C LYS A 199 -3.91 -16.70 5.01
N LYS A 200 -4.76 -17.68 4.68
CA LYS A 200 -4.34 -18.93 4.05
C LYS A 200 -3.75 -18.68 2.66
N ALA A 201 -2.80 -19.51 2.27
CA ALA A 201 -2.23 -19.57 0.92
C ALA A 201 -3.19 -20.16 -0.14
N LYS A 202 -4.43 -20.47 0.24
CA LYS A 202 -5.43 -21.11 -0.62
C LYS A 202 -6.69 -20.28 -0.70
N VAL A 203 -7.31 -20.25 -1.88
CA VAL A 203 -8.60 -19.59 -2.09
C VAL A 203 -9.48 -20.37 -3.06
N SER A 204 -10.76 -20.47 -2.73
CA SER A 204 -11.77 -21.04 -3.64
C SER A 204 -12.14 -20.02 -4.71
N LEU A 205 -12.16 -20.47 -5.97
CA LEU A 205 -12.65 -19.73 -7.11
C LEU A 205 -14.11 -20.14 -7.37
N PRO A 206 -15.04 -19.19 -7.62
CA PRO A 206 -16.43 -19.51 -7.90
C PRO A 206 -16.57 -20.29 -9.22
N VAL A 207 -17.72 -20.93 -9.41
CA VAL A 207 -18.14 -21.42 -10.73
C VAL A 207 -18.23 -20.23 -11.68
N LEU A 208 -17.64 -20.37 -12.87
CA LEU A 208 -17.62 -19.30 -13.87
C LEU A 208 -18.42 -19.75 -15.09
N ASP A 209 -19.62 -19.17 -15.25
CA ASP A 209 -20.58 -19.50 -16.32
C ASP A 209 -20.20 -18.90 -17.68
N THR A 210 -19.08 -18.16 -17.77
CA THR A 210 -18.81 -17.25 -18.88
C THR A 210 -17.82 -17.78 -19.92
N PHE A 211 -17.45 -19.05 -19.85
CA PHE A 211 -16.58 -19.65 -20.86
C PHE A 211 -17.42 -20.08 -22.05
N SER A 212 -17.03 -19.65 -23.24
CA SER A 212 -17.60 -20.25 -24.46
C SER A 212 -17.27 -21.74 -24.48
N SER A 213 -18.19 -22.58 -24.97
CA SER A 213 -17.95 -24.02 -25.17
C SER A 213 -16.71 -24.32 -26.02
N ASP A 214 -16.24 -23.33 -26.78
CA ASP A 214 -15.15 -23.46 -27.74
C ASP A 214 -13.80 -22.95 -27.18
N GLN A 215 -13.75 -22.45 -25.93
CA GLN A 215 -12.51 -22.03 -25.28
C GLN A 215 -11.88 -23.17 -24.49
N ASP A 216 -10.81 -23.76 -25.05
CA ASP A 216 -10.01 -24.77 -24.35
C ASP A 216 -9.19 -24.17 -23.19
N LEU A 217 -8.67 -22.95 -23.38
CA LEU A 217 -7.78 -22.27 -22.44
C LEU A 217 -8.29 -20.87 -22.09
N VAL A 218 -8.10 -20.51 -20.82
CA VAL A 218 -8.44 -19.20 -20.27
C VAL A 218 -7.23 -18.61 -19.53
N THR A 219 -7.23 -17.29 -19.34
CA THR A 219 -6.15 -16.57 -18.67
C THR A 219 -6.42 -16.53 -17.17
N LEU A 220 -5.52 -17.08 -16.38
CA LEU A 220 -5.46 -16.87 -14.94
C LEU A 220 -4.38 -15.83 -14.63
N ASP A 221 -4.79 -14.74 -14.03
CA ASP A 221 -3.94 -13.62 -13.64
C ASP A 221 -3.93 -13.49 -12.11
N ILE A 222 -2.73 -13.43 -11.53
CA ILE A 222 -2.49 -13.14 -10.11
C ILE A 222 -1.78 -11.80 -10.04
N LEU A 223 -2.53 -10.74 -9.75
CA LEU A 223 -1.97 -9.40 -9.55
C LEU A 223 -1.64 -9.23 -8.06
N VAL A 224 -0.35 -9.16 -7.74
CA VAL A 224 0.15 -8.98 -6.37
C VAL A 224 0.59 -7.54 -6.14
N GLU A 225 0.13 -6.95 -5.05
CA GLU A 225 0.60 -5.68 -4.51
C GLU A 225 1.66 -5.94 -3.43
N GLY A 226 2.86 -5.41 -3.64
CA GLY A 226 3.94 -5.42 -2.65
C GLY A 226 3.80 -4.22 -1.73
N ILE A 227 3.09 -4.40 -0.62
CA ILE A 227 2.88 -3.40 0.41
C ILE A 227 4.14 -3.36 1.29
N GLY A 228 4.51 -2.22 1.87
CA GLY A 228 5.78 -1.96 2.56
C GLY A 228 6.59 -3.14 3.12
N ARG A 229 7.92 -3.13 2.95
CA ARG A 229 8.79 -4.17 3.52
C ARG A 229 8.88 -4.04 5.04
N ASP A 230 8.95 -5.18 5.73
CA ASP A 230 9.28 -5.19 7.17
C ASP A 230 10.57 -4.40 7.42
N ASN A 231 10.48 -3.42 8.31
CA ASN A 231 11.59 -2.54 8.66
C ASN A 231 12.04 -2.70 10.12
N SER A 232 11.60 -3.76 10.80
CA SER A 232 12.03 -4.12 12.15
C SER A 232 13.44 -4.73 12.21
N GLY A 233 14.03 -5.07 11.06
CA GLY A 233 15.42 -5.56 10.95
C GLY A 233 15.60 -7.05 11.17
N SER A 234 14.51 -7.83 11.20
CA SER A 234 14.55 -9.25 11.57
C SER A 234 14.69 -10.22 10.38
N LYS A 235 14.16 -9.88 9.19
CA LYS A 235 14.14 -10.75 8.00
C LYS A 235 14.19 -9.94 6.70
N PHE A 236 14.72 -10.55 5.63
CA PHE A 236 14.53 -10.03 4.27
C PHE A 236 13.08 -10.29 3.84
N ASP A 237 12.31 -9.22 3.66
CA ASP A 237 10.90 -9.30 3.30
C ASP A 237 10.70 -9.21 1.77
N LEU A 238 10.86 -10.36 1.11
CA LEU A 238 10.60 -10.50 -0.33
C LEU A 238 9.12 -10.30 -0.64
N LYS A 239 8.79 -9.90 -1.87
CA LYS A 239 7.42 -9.58 -2.30
C LYS A 239 6.98 -10.40 -3.50
N GLY A 240 5.68 -10.56 -3.74
CA GLY A 240 5.13 -11.39 -4.81
C GLY A 240 4.71 -12.79 -4.34
N LEU A 241 4.90 -13.79 -5.21
CA LEU A 241 4.65 -15.19 -4.90
C LEU A 241 5.89 -15.81 -4.27
N MET A 242 5.75 -16.31 -3.03
CA MET A 242 6.87 -16.82 -2.23
C MET A 242 7.21 -18.30 -2.51
N SER A 243 6.36 -18.99 -3.27
CA SER A 243 6.55 -20.38 -3.68
C SER A 243 6.66 -20.47 -5.20
N GLN A 244 7.54 -21.35 -5.68
CA GLN A 244 7.62 -21.75 -7.09
C GLN A 244 6.56 -22.78 -7.48
N ASP A 245 5.90 -23.38 -6.48
CA ASP A 245 4.81 -24.33 -6.65
C ASP A 245 3.48 -23.62 -6.42
N VAL A 246 2.71 -23.47 -7.50
CA VAL A 246 1.35 -22.93 -7.48
C VAL A 246 0.45 -23.95 -8.17
N TYR A 247 -0.67 -24.30 -7.55
CA TYR A 247 -1.56 -25.36 -8.00
C TYR A 247 -2.97 -24.85 -8.27
N LEU A 248 -3.60 -25.40 -9.30
CA LEU A 248 -5.04 -25.29 -9.54
C LEU A 248 -5.65 -26.68 -9.43
N ASN A 249 -6.55 -26.90 -8.47
CA ASN A 249 -7.15 -28.21 -8.17
C ASN A 249 -6.12 -29.33 -7.93
N GLY A 250 -4.94 -28.98 -7.40
CA GLY A 250 -3.83 -29.92 -7.17
C GLY A 250 -2.91 -30.14 -8.37
N ASP A 251 -3.27 -29.63 -9.56
CA ASP A 251 -2.40 -29.66 -10.73
C ASP A 251 -1.45 -28.46 -10.70
N LEU A 252 -0.17 -28.74 -10.86
CA LEU A 252 0.88 -27.73 -10.84
C LEU A 252 0.78 -26.82 -12.08
N LEU A 253 0.87 -25.51 -11.87
CA LEU A 253 0.89 -24.50 -12.92
C LEU A 253 2.34 -24.11 -13.29
N GLU A 254 2.66 -24.27 -14.57
CA GLU A 254 3.96 -23.90 -15.15
C GLU A 254 3.78 -22.88 -16.31
N ASP A 255 4.90 -22.40 -16.87
CA ASP A 255 4.95 -21.53 -18.07
C ASP A 255 4.27 -20.17 -17.90
N TRP A 256 4.70 -19.45 -16.88
CA TRP A 256 4.22 -18.12 -16.52
C TRP A 256 4.76 -17.03 -17.43
N ARG A 257 3.93 -16.00 -17.62
CA ARG A 257 4.32 -14.66 -18.06
C ARG A 257 4.25 -13.72 -16.87
N VAL A 258 5.34 -13.01 -16.60
CA VAL A 258 5.43 -12.12 -15.44
C VAL A 258 5.65 -10.69 -15.88
N PHE A 259 4.88 -9.77 -15.31
CA PHE A 259 4.95 -8.34 -15.61
C PHE A 259 5.23 -7.57 -14.31
N PRO A 260 6.50 -7.18 -14.08
CA PRO A 260 6.86 -6.22 -13.03
C PRO A 260 6.32 -4.82 -13.34
N LEU A 261 5.50 -4.26 -12.46
CA LEU A 261 4.82 -2.97 -12.65
C LEU A 261 5.14 -2.02 -11.49
N GLU A 262 6.29 -1.33 -11.57
CA GLU A 262 6.70 -0.35 -10.54
C GLU A 262 5.89 0.96 -10.59
N LEU A 263 5.20 1.20 -11.71
CA LEU A 263 4.38 2.39 -11.97
C LEU A 263 5.14 3.72 -11.81
N LYS A 264 6.44 3.74 -12.15
CA LYS A 264 7.29 4.94 -12.12
C LYS A 264 6.91 5.98 -13.18
N ASP A 265 6.47 5.53 -14.34
CA ASP A 265 5.97 6.38 -15.43
C ASP A 265 4.62 5.86 -15.90
N THR A 266 3.60 6.69 -15.77
CA THR A 266 2.21 6.40 -16.15
C THR A 266 1.70 7.39 -17.19
N ALA A 267 2.58 8.20 -17.79
CA ALA A 267 2.20 9.28 -18.70
C ALA A 267 1.58 8.78 -20.01
N LEU A 268 2.01 7.60 -20.48
CA LEU A 268 1.55 6.99 -21.74
C LEU A 268 0.34 6.06 -21.58
N ILE A 269 -0.28 6.02 -20.40
CA ILE A 269 -1.49 5.24 -20.18
C ILE A 269 -2.61 5.76 -21.12
N PRO A 270 -3.25 4.89 -21.92
CA PRO A 270 -4.19 5.28 -22.95
C PRO A 270 -5.60 5.45 -22.37
N PHE A 271 -5.79 6.49 -21.57
CA PHE A 271 -7.07 6.80 -20.95
C PHE A 271 -8.18 7.01 -21.97
N GLN A 272 -9.37 6.49 -21.67
CA GLN A 272 -10.57 6.66 -22.49
C GLN A 272 -11.59 7.48 -21.71
N THR A 273 -12.34 8.33 -22.42
CA THR A 273 -13.45 9.08 -21.82
C THR A 273 -14.58 8.13 -21.45
N LEU A 274 -15.09 8.24 -20.23
CA LEU A 274 -16.26 7.49 -19.78
C LEU A 274 -17.49 7.95 -20.58
N ALA A 275 -18.06 7.05 -21.40
CA ALA A 275 -19.21 7.37 -22.24
C ALA A 275 -20.49 7.51 -21.39
N GLY A 276 -21.00 8.75 -21.27
CA GLY A 276 -22.38 9.05 -20.87
C GLY A 276 -22.77 8.75 -19.42
N SER A 277 -22.61 9.72 -18.52
CA SER A 277 -23.70 10.25 -17.67
C SER A 277 -23.20 11.48 -16.91
N ALA A 278 -24.14 12.38 -16.58
CA ALA A 278 -23.94 13.50 -15.64
C ALA A 278 -23.08 13.08 -14.42
N PRO A 279 -22.38 14.01 -13.74
CA PRO A 279 -21.46 13.70 -12.64
C PRO A 279 -22.18 12.86 -11.59
N LYS A 280 -22.05 11.55 -11.74
CA LYS A 280 -22.35 10.57 -10.72
C LYS A 280 -21.01 10.34 -10.08
N ALA A 281 -20.94 10.61 -8.78
CA ALA A 281 -19.94 9.99 -7.93
C ALA A 281 -19.78 8.54 -8.42
N VAL A 282 -18.54 8.08 -8.61
CA VAL A 282 -18.23 6.68 -8.91
C VAL A 282 -18.83 5.87 -7.76
N SER A 283 -20.10 5.51 -7.86
CA SER A 283 -20.88 4.92 -6.75
C SER A 283 -20.52 3.46 -6.55
N SER A 284 -19.78 2.91 -7.50
CA SER A 284 -19.25 1.56 -7.50
C SER A 284 -17.86 1.62 -8.14
N PRO A 285 -16.76 1.33 -7.42
CA PRO A 285 -15.46 1.18 -8.05
C PRO A 285 -15.55 0.11 -9.17
N SER A 286 -14.77 0.30 -10.24
CA SER A 286 -14.61 -0.73 -11.28
C SER A 286 -14.35 -2.10 -10.63
N PRO A 287 -14.96 -3.19 -11.13
CA PRO A 287 -14.75 -4.54 -10.58
C PRO A 287 -13.31 -5.03 -10.78
N THR A 288 -12.48 -4.28 -11.52
CA THR A 288 -11.08 -4.60 -11.81
C THR A 288 -10.15 -3.44 -11.45
N PRO A 289 -8.86 -3.71 -11.18
CA PRO A 289 -7.84 -2.67 -11.02
C PRO A 289 -7.87 -1.72 -12.23
N THR A 290 -8.04 -0.42 -11.99
CA THR A 290 -8.34 0.58 -13.02
C THR A 290 -7.63 1.89 -12.69
N PHE A 291 -6.97 2.49 -13.68
CA PHE A 291 -6.45 3.85 -13.59
C PHE A 291 -7.58 4.84 -13.87
N TYR A 292 -7.62 5.94 -13.13
CA TYR A 292 -8.53 7.05 -13.36
C TYR A 292 -7.74 8.34 -13.56
N ARG A 293 -8.20 9.23 -14.43
CA ARG A 293 -7.58 10.52 -14.71
C ARG A 293 -8.63 11.63 -14.79
N GLN A 294 -8.21 12.81 -14.37
CA GLN A 294 -8.85 14.07 -14.72
C GLN A 294 -7.79 15.13 -14.95
N VAL A 295 -8.06 16.04 -15.89
CA VAL A 295 -7.28 17.27 -16.06
C VAL A 295 -7.99 18.37 -15.27
N HIS A 296 -7.39 18.78 -14.16
CA HIS A 296 -7.87 19.93 -13.39
C HIS A 296 -7.04 21.15 -13.79
N PHE A 297 -7.69 22.16 -14.38
CA PHE A 297 -7.10 23.49 -14.54
C PHE A 297 -7.44 24.29 -13.28
N ASP A 298 -6.43 24.80 -12.58
CA ASP A 298 -6.65 25.74 -11.49
C ASP A 298 -7.30 27.00 -12.11
N PRO A 299 -8.50 27.42 -11.65
CA PRO A 299 -9.18 28.60 -12.17
C PRO A 299 -8.45 29.91 -11.81
#